data_AF-A0A183C7L8-F1
#
_entry.id   AF-A0A183C7L8-F1
#
_cell.length_a   1.000
_cell.length_b   1.000
_cell.length_c   1.000
_cell.angle_alpha   90.00
_cell.angle_beta   90.00
_cell.angle_gamma   90.00
#
_symmetry.space_group_name_H-M   'P 1'
#
loop_
_entity.id
_entity.type
_entity.pdbx_description
1 polymer ?
#
loop_
_entity_poly.entity_id
_entity_poly.type
_entity_poly.pdbx_seq_one_letter_code
_entity_poly.pdbx_strand_id
1 'polypeptide(L)'
;MTRRPPLPPLSRDPSTPEALMDLLACGQLQLTATDNCTFTCEQKRMGVGNFTKIPNGVNGVEDRMSVVWEKGVCTGKLDPMRFVAVTSSTAAKIFNIYPRKGRVAVGSDADIVIWNPNRTRTISAKTHHQAVDQNIFEGMEVRGVPEVTISRGRIVWEEGTLRVQAGAGKFVPLLPDAPVVFGAHAQKEEFCKPKFVERL
;
A
#
# COMPACT_ATOMS: atom_id res chain seq x y z
N MET A 1 -21.54 -7.07 19.65
CA MET A 1 -20.41 -6.15 19.40
C MET A 1 -19.14 -6.96 19.24
N THR A 2 -18.76 -7.25 18.00
CA THR A 2 -17.57 -8.06 17.69
C THR A 2 -16.31 -7.25 17.99
N ARG A 3 -15.50 -7.74 18.95
CA ARG A 3 -14.17 -7.21 19.27
C ARG A 3 -13.32 -7.30 18.01
N ARG A 4 -13.05 -6.18 17.33
CA ARG A 4 -11.99 -6.15 16.31
C ARG A 4 -10.69 -6.53 17.01
N PRO A 5 -9.90 -7.49 16.49
CA PRO A 5 -8.57 -7.73 17.03
C PRO A 5 -7.76 -6.41 16.97
N PRO A 6 -6.96 -6.09 18.01
CA PRO A 6 -6.15 -4.88 18.01
C PRO A 6 -5.19 -4.92 16.82
N LEU A 7 -4.99 -3.79 16.14
CA LEU A 7 -3.94 -3.64 15.15
C LEU A 7 -2.60 -4.02 15.81
N PRO A 8 -1.72 -4.79 15.14
CA PRO A 8 -0.38 -5.03 15.68
C PRO A 8 0.29 -3.67 15.90
N PRO A 9 0.77 -3.36 17.11
CA PRO A 9 1.41 -2.09 17.38
C PRO A 9 2.71 -1.98 16.57
N LEU A 10 3.14 -0.76 16.27
CA LEU A 10 4.49 -0.54 15.75
C LEU A 10 5.51 -1.10 16.76
N SER A 11 6.48 -1.84 16.23
CA SER A 11 7.59 -2.35 17.02
C SER A 11 8.36 -1.17 17.64
N ARG A 12 8.83 -1.35 18.88
CA ARG A 12 9.73 -0.40 19.54
C ARG A 12 11.18 -0.56 19.08
N ASP A 13 11.51 -1.66 18.41
CA ASP A 13 12.85 -1.91 17.89
C ASP A 13 13.11 -1.03 16.66
N PRO A 14 14.09 -0.10 16.73
CA PRO A 14 14.38 0.84 15.64
C PRO A 14 14.89 0.16 14.37
N SER A 15 15.36 -1.09 14.43
CA SER A 15 15.80 -1.86 13.26
C SER A 15 14.62 -2.44 12.45
N THR A 16 13.42 -2.48 13.03
CA THR A 16 12.25 -3.12 12.39
C THR A 16 11.91 -2.53 11.01
N PRO A 17 11.84 -1.19 10.81
CA PRO A 17 11.53 -0.64 9.49
C PRO A 17 12.55 -1.01 8.42
N GLU A 18 13.83 -1.09 8.78
CA GLU A 18 14.90 -1.49 7.87
C GLU A 18 14.77 -2.97 7.49
N ALA A 19 14.61 -3.85 8.48
CA ALA A 19 14.42 -5.28 8.24
C ALA A 19 13.20 -5.55 7.35
N LEU A 20 12.07 -4.86 7.58
CA LEU A 20 10.88 -4.98 6.72
C LEU A 20 11.15 -4.53 5.29
N MET A 21 11.96 -3.48 5.09
CA MET A 21 12.35 -3.03 3.75
C MET A 21 13.27 -4.06 3.06
N ASP A 22 14.18 -4.70 3.79
CA ASP A 22 15.03 -5.77 3.26
C ASP A 22 14.21 -7.01 2.86
N LEU A 23 13.23 -7.39 3.68
CA LEU A 23 12.28 -8.46 3.36
C LEU A 23 11.43 -8.12 2.12
N LEU A 24 11.08 -6.85 1.94
CA LEU A 24 10.37 -6.36 0.76
C LEU A 24 11.27 -6.37 -0.48
N ALA A 25 12.55 -6.05 -0.33
CA ALA A 25 13.55 -6.09 -1.39
C ALA A 25 13.80 -7.53 -1.87
N CYS A 26 14.01 -8.47 -0.96
CA CYS A 26 14.31 -9.87 -1.29
C CYS A 26 13.07 -10.69 -1.70
N GLY A 27 11.86 -10.14 -1.55
CA GLY A 27 10.61 -10.77 -2.00
C GLY A 27 9.91 -11.67 -0.98
N GLN A 28 10.41 -11.71 0.26
CA GLN A 28 9.70 -12.36 1.37
C GLN A 28 8.44 -11.59 1.77
N LEU A 29 8.45 -10.25 1.63
CA LEU A 29 7.26 -9.42 1.57
C LEU A 29 7.02 -8.98 0.12
N GLN A 30 5.75 -8.97 -0.32
CA GLN A 30 5.41 -8.89 -1.75
C GLN A 30 4.85 -7.52 -2.19
N LEU A 31 4.19 -6.77 -1.29
CA LEU A 31 3.57 -5.49 -1.59
C LEU A 31 3.42 -4.61 -0.34
N THR A 32 3.16 -3.32 -0.55
CA THR A 32 2.92 -2.34 0.53
C THR A 32 1.48 -1.84 0.51
N ALA A 33 0.91 -1.70 1.70
CA ALA A 33 -0.38 -1.07 1.98
C ALA A 33 -0.22 -0.13 3.19
N THR A 34 -1.26 0.62 3.53
CA THR A 34 -1.19 1.67 4.56
C THR A 34 -2.05 1.40 5.77
N ASP A 35 -3.03 0.52 5.65
CA ASP A 35 -4.09 0.34 6.65
C ASP A 35 -4.69 1.69 7.10
N ASN A 36 -5.00 2.55 6.13
CA ASN A 36 -5.38 3.94 6.39
C ASN A 36 -6.71 3.99 7.15
N CYS A 37 -6.63 4.27 8.45
CA CYS A 37 -7.75 4.28 9.37
C CYS A 37 -7.53 5.45 10.34
N THR A 38 -7.97 6.64 9.94
CA THR A 38 -7.58 7.89 10.60
C THR A 38 -8.60 8.34 11.63
N PHE A 39 -8.11 8.82 12.78
CA PHE A 39 -8.90 9.45 13.82
C PHE A 39 -8.21 10.74 14.26
N THR A 40 -8.98 11.80 14.51
CA THR A 40 -8.43 13.07 15.00
C THR A 40 -7.85 12.93 16.40
N CYS A 41 -7.07 13.92 16.84
CA CYS A 41 -6.59 13.99 18.22
C CYS A 41 -7.72 13.86 19.25
N GLU A 42 -8.84 14.52 18.99
CA GLU A 42 -10.02 14.48 19.86
C GLU A 42 -10.61 13.06 19.97
N GLN A 43 -10.76 12.36 18.84
CA GLN A 43 -11.24 10.98 18.83
C GLN A 43 -10.25 10.04 19.54
N LYS A 44 -8.94 10.24 19.37
CA LYS A 44 -7.91 9.47 20.09
C LYS A 44 -7.97 9.66 21.60
N ARG A 45 -8.37 10.86 22.08
CA ARG A 45 -8.52 11.17 23.51
C ARG A 45 -9.63 10.38 24.22
N MET A 46 -10.51 9.69 23.50
CA MET A 46 -11.48 8.75 24.09
C MET A 46 -10.82 7.68 24.99
N GLY A 47 -9.54 7.38 24.76
CA GLY A 47 -8.78 6.44 25.58
C GLY A 47 -7.88 7.05 26.65
N VAL A 48 -8.03 8.33 27.00
CA VAL A 48 -7.34 8.90 28.16
C VAL A 48 -7.71 8.09 29.41
N GLY A 49 -6.69 7.58 30.12
CA GLY A 49 -6.86 6.70 31.29
C GLY A 49 -7.16 5.23 30.96
N ASN A 50 -7.38 4.86 29.70
CA ASN A 50 -7.52 3.46 29.29
C ASN A 50 -7.20 3.27 27.80
N PHE A 51 -6.00 2.76 27.50
CA PHE A 51 -5.52 2.58 26.12
C PHE A 51 -6.44 1.68 25.27
N THR A 52 -7.18 0.76 25.88
CA THR A 52 -8.10 -0.15 25.16
C THR A 52 -9.29 0.58 24.50
N LYS A 53 -9.55 1.82 24.91
CA LYS A 53 -10.58 2.70 24.35
C LYS A 53 -10.05 3.65 23.27
N ILE A 54 -8.74 3.67 23.01
CA ILE A 54 -8.17 4.46 21.92
C ILE A 54 -8.62 3.81 20.60
N PRO A 55 -9.27 4.54 19.68
CA PRO A 55 -9.57 3.99 18.37
C PRO A 55 -8.27 3.69 17.60
N ASN A 56 -8.08 2.43 17.21
CA ASN A 56 -6.84 1.96 16.56
C ASN A 56 -6.82 2.33 15.07
N GLY A 57 -5.71 2.93 14.62
CA GLY A 57 -5.49 3.28 13.22
C GLY A 57 -4.58 4.50 13.04
N VAL A 58 -3.97 4.63 11.87
CA VAL A 58 -3.04 5.71 11.49
C VAL A 58 -3.31 6.19 10.06
N ASN A 59 -2.66 7.30 9.69
CA ASN A 59 -2.65 7.81 8.33
C ASN A 59 -1.58 7.12 7.47
N GLY A 60 -1.72 7.21 6.15
CA GLY A 60 -0.63 6.81 5.25
C GLY A 60 -0.97 6.77 3.77
N VAL A 61 -2.25 6.90 3.37
CA VAL A 61 -2.69 6.74 1.97
C VAL A 61 -1.95 7.66 1.00
N GLU A 62 -1.73 8.91 1.40
CA GLU A 62 -1.03 9.92 0.58
C GLU A 62 0.49 9.71 0.55
N ASP A 63 1.08 9.37 1.70
CA ASP A 63 2.53 9.38 1.87
C ASP A 63 3.20 8.07 1.48
N ARG A 64 2.44 6.97 1.35
CA ARG A 64 2.96 5.62 1.08
C ARG A 64 4.03 5.59 0.01
N MET A 65 3.75 6.17 -1.17
CA MET A 65 4.66 6.05 -2.30
C MET A 65 5.97 6.82 -2.07
N SER A 66 5.90 8.05 -1.54
CA SER A 66 7.12 8.83 -1.27
C SER A 66 7.93 8.22 -0.12
N VAL A 67 7.29 7.69 0.92
CA VAL A 67 8.00 7.02 2.02
C VAL A 67 8.69 5.74 1.54
N VAL A 68 8.02 4.91 0.72
CA VAL A 68 8.65 3.70 0.15
C VAL A 68 9.77 4.07 -0.82
N TRP A 69 9.61 5.16 -1.59
CA TRP A 69 10.67 5.65 -2.48
C TRP A 69 11.89 6.14 -1.70
N GLU A 70 11.68 6.98 -0.69
CA GLU A 70 12.76 7.50 0.16
C GLU A 70 13.48 6.39 0.91
N LYS A 71 12.74 5.49 1.56
CA LYS A 71 13.33 4.44 2.42
C LYS A 71 13.81 3.21 1.67
N GLY A 72 13.29 2.97 0.47
CA GLY A 72 13.63 1.81 -0.36
C GLY A 72 14.53 2.16 -1.54
N VAL A 73 14.08 3.06 -2.41
CA VAL A 73 14.81 3.38 -3.65
C VAL A 73 16.02 4.25 -3.39
N CYS A 74 15.85 5.33 -2.62
CA CYS A 74 16.95 6.27 -2.37
C CYS A 74 18.04 5.70 -1.46
N THR A 75 17.75 4.64 -0.71
CA THR A 75 18.72 3.89 0.10
C THR A 75 19.39 2.75 -0.67
N GLY A 76 18.98 2.49 -1.92
CA GLY A 76 19.52 1.42 -2.76
C GLY A 76 18.99 0.02 -2.44
N LYS A 77 18.02 -0.12 -1.53
CA LYS A 77 17.39 -1.42 -1.21
C LYS A 77 16.42 -1.88 -2.30
N LEU A 78 15.74 -0.96 -2.98
CA LEU A 78 14.84 -1.23 -4.10
C LEU A 78 15.34 -0.53 -5.36
N ASP A 79 15.29 -1.21 -6.50
CA ASP A 79 15.32 -0.53 -7.78
C ASP A 79 13.92 0.06 -8.12
N PRO A 80 13.81 0.97 -9.10
CA PRO A 80 12.51 1.53 -9.51
C PRO A 80 11.50 0.49 -10.01
N MET A 81 11.94 -0.64 -10.59
CA MET A 81 11.04 -1.70 -11.05
C MET A 81 10.43 -2.46 -9.89
N ARG A 82 11.22 -2.74 -8.85
CA ARG A 82 10.76 -3.33 -7.59
C ARG A 82 9.82 -2.39 -6.87
N PHE A 83 10.11 -1.09 -6.86
CA PHE A 83 9.17 -0.07 -6.36
C PHE A 83 7.81 -0.15 -7.06
N VAL A 84 7.77 -0.22 -8.40
CA VAL A 84 6.52 -0.39 -9.16
C VAL A 84 5.81 -1.69 -8.78
N ALA A 85 6.55 -2.79 -8.65
CA ALA A 85 5.98 -4.09 -8.29
C ALA A 85 5.30 -4.05 -6.92
N VAL A 86 5.99 -3.57 -5.89
CA VAL A 86 5.48 -3.58 -4.51
C VAL A 86 4.42 -2.53 -4.26
N THR A 87 4.34 -1.49 -5.09
CA THR A 87 3.33 -0.43 -4.95
C THR A 87 2.10 -0.61 -5.82
N SER A 88 2.16 -1.44 -6.88
CA SER A 88 1.06 -1.63 -7.83
C SER A 88 0.96 -3.03 -8.45
N SER A 89 1.98 -3.50 -9.18
CA SER A 89 1.84 -4.69 -10.04
C SER A 89 1.55 -5.97 -9.27
N THR A 90 2.18 -6.15 -8.11
CA THR A 90 1.97 -7.35 -7.29
C THR A 90 0.57 -7.37 -6.71
N ALA A 91 0.06 -6.24 -6.23
CA ALA A 91 -1.33 -6.13 -5.78
C ALA A 91 -2.31 -6.45 -6.92
N ALA A 92 -2.09 -5.89 -8.12
CA ALA A 92 -2.93 -6.17 -9.27
C ALA A 92 -2.94 -7.66 -9.66
N LYS A 93 -1.81 -8.36 -9.54
CA LYS A 93 -1.72 -9.80 -9.79
C LYS A 93 -2.45 -10.63 -8.73
N ILE A 94 -2.27 -10.30 -7.45
CA ILE A 94 -2.90 -10.99 -6.32
C ILE A 94 -4.42 -10.83 -6.36
N PHE A 95 -4.90 -9.61 -6.64
CA PHE A 95 -6.33 -9.30 -6.73
C PHE A 95 -6.93 -9.57 -8.13
N ASN A 96 -6.22 -10.30 -8.99
CA ASN A 96 -6.69 -10.76 -10.31
C ASN A 96 -7.19 -9.66 -11.26
N ILE A 97 -6.50 -8.52 -11.30
CA ILE A 97 -6.80 -7.37 -12.16
C ILE A 97 -5.59 -6.93 -13.00
N TYR A 98 -4.54 -7.76 -13.07
CA TYR A 98 -3.40 -7.56 -13.95
C TYR A 98 -3.66 -8.17 -15.34
N PRO A 99 -3.27 -7.54 -16.46
CA PRO A 99 -2.54 -6.28 -16.58
C PRO A 99 -3.44 -5.04 -16.68
N ARG A 100 -4.76 -5.16 -16.49
CA ARG A 100 -5.69 -4.01 -16.53
C ARG A 100 -5.25 -2.89 -15.58
N LYS A 101 -4.72 -3.24 -14.40
CA LYS A 101 -4.04 -2.35 -13.45
C LYS A 101 -2.59 -2.77 -13.22
N GLY A 102 -1.76 -1.84 -12.75
CA GLY A 102 -0.40 -2.12 -12.31
C GLY A 102 0.59 -2.40 -13.44
N ARG A 103 0.26 -2.05 -14.69
CA ARG A 103 1.17 -2.10 -15.85
C ARG A 103 0.86 -0.95 -16.80
N VAL A 104 1.90 -0.32 -17.34
CA VAL A 104 1.76 0.59 -18.50
C VAL A 104 1.94 -0.26 -19.76
N ALA A 105 0.84 -0.55 -20.44
CA ALA A 105 0.81 -1.33 -21.68
C ALA A 105 -0.45 -0.99 -22.48
N VAL A 106 -0.43 -1.25 -23.78
CA VAL A 106 -1.63 -1.16 -24.62
C VAL A 106 -2.71 -2.09 -24.04
N GLY A 107 -3.92 -1.54 -23.86
CA GLY A 107 -5.06 -2.26 -23.28
C GLY A 107 -5.20 -2.16 -21.76
N SER A 108 -4.21 -1.63 -21.04
CA SER A 108 -4.32 -1.33 -19.59
C SER A 108 -5.14 -0.06 -19.35
N ASP A 109 -5.80 0.05 -18.18
CA ASP A 109 -6.46 1.29 -17.79
C ASP A 109 -5.41 2.39 -17.61
N ALA A 110 -5.70 3.60 -18.10
CA ALA A 110 -4.83 4.77 -17.98
C ALA A 110 -4.83 5.39 -16.56
N ASP A 111 -4.33 4.61 -15.60
CA ASP A 111 -4.00 5.03 -14.24
C ASP A 111 -2.49 5.15 -14.12
N ILE A 112 -1.96 6.37 -14.31
CA ILE A 112 -0.54 6.64 -14.50
C ILE A 112 -0.11 7.76 -13.55
N VAL A 113 1.09 7.66 -12.99
CA VAL A 113 1.71 8.72 -12.19
C VAL A 113 2.98 9.18 -12.91
N ILE A 114 3.08 10.49 -13.17
CA ILE A 114 4.34 11.12 -13.56
C ILE A 114 5.09 11.42 -12.26
N TRP A 115 6.15 10.66 -12.04
CA TRP A 115 6.90 10.64 -10.80
C TRP A 115 8.23 11.38 -10.98
N ASN A 116 8.47 12.41 -10.17
CA ASN A 116 9.76 13.09 -10.17
C ASN A 116 10.65 12.50 -9.05
N PRO A 117 11.69 11.74 -9.39
CA PRO A 117 12.54 11.06 -8.40
C PRO A 117 13.45 12.03 -7.62
N ASN A 118 13.69 13.22 -8.16
CA ASN A 118 14.64 14.20 -7.61
C ASN A 118 13.95 15.29 -6.79
N ARG A 119 12.64 15.49 -6.97
CA ARG A 119 11.88 16.46 -6.18
C ARG A 119 11.75 15.98 -4.74
N THR A 120 11.97 16.90 -3.82
CA THR A 120 11.80 16.69 -2.38
C THR A 120 10.55 17.38 -1.86
N ARG A 121 9.99 16.86 -0.77
CA ARG A 121 9.01 17.56 0.08
C ARG A 121 9.19 17.13 1.53
N THR A 122 8.85 18.00 2.47
CA THR A 122 8.70 17.63 3.88
C THR A 122 7.25 17.25 4.13
N ILE A 123 7.02 16.07 4.70
CA ILE A 123 5.67 15.62 5.07
C ILE A 123 5.18 16.44 6.26
N SER A 124 3.99 17.04 6.14
CA SER A 124 3.34 17.76 7.22
C SER A 124 1.83 17.64 7.17
N ALA A 125 1.18 17.52 8.33
CA ALA A 125 -0.27 17.63 8.48
C ALA A 125 -0.82 18.99 8.02
N LYS A 126 0.02 20.03 7.97
CA LYS A 126 -0.40 21.35 7.45
C LYS A 126 -0.58 21.39 5.95
N THR A 127 0.06 20.47 5.22
CA THR A 127 0.14 20.48 3.75
C THR A 127 -0.44 19.22 3.10
N HIS A 128 -0.79 18.20 3.89
CA HIS A 128 -1.40 16.98 3.38
C HIS A 128 -2.86 17.22 2.96
N HIS A 129 -3.46 16.24 2.28
CA HIS A 129 -4.82 16.29 1.77
C HIS A 129 -5.75 15.33 2.53
N GLN A 130 -5.31 14.85 3.69
CA GLN A 130 -6.09 13.96 4.56
C GLN A 130 -6.92 14.79 5.53
N ALA A 131 -8.08 14.27 5.94
CA ALA A 131 -8.98 14.99 6.85
C ALA A 131 -8.53 15.00 8.33
N VAL A 132 -7.45 14.30 8.66
CA VAL A 132 -6.94 14.15 10.03
C VAL A 132 -5.99 15.28 10.38
N ASP A 133 -5.91 15.65 11.65
CA ASP A 133 -5.14 16.79 12.16
C ASP A 133 -3.66 16.47 12.48
N GLN A 134 -3.20 15.27 12.13
CA GLN A 134 -1.86 14.78 12.42
C GLN A 134 -1.30 13.91 11.29
N ASN A 135 0.03 13.79 11.21
CA ASN A 135 0.70 12.86 10.33
C ASN A 135 1.77 12.08 11.11
N ILE A 136 1.76 10.74 11.06
CA ILE A 136 2.80 9.92 11.73
C ILE A 136 4.20 10.09 11.12
N PHE A 137 4.30 10.68 9.94
CA PHE A 137 5.56 11.00 9.25
C PHE A 137 5.92 12.49 9.32
N GLU A 138 5.33 13.25 10.26
CA GLU A 138 5.56 14.69 10.40
C GLU A 138 7.06 15.04 10.41
N GLY A 139 7.46 16.00 9.58
CA GLY A 139 8.84 16.48 9.47
C GLY A 139 9.77 15.58 8.66
N MET A 140 9.31 14.43 8.15
CA MET A 140 10.13 13.58 7.29
C MET A 140 10.34 14.23 5.93
N GLU A 141 11.60 14.47 5.55
CA GLU A 141 11.96 14.81 4.18
C GLU A 141 11.96 13.55 3.31
N VAL A 142 11.26 13.62 2.18
CA VAL A 142 11.16 12.52 1.21
C VAL A 142 11.50 13.01 -0.19
N ARG A 143 12.30 12.23 -0.91
CA ARG A 143 12.47 12.31 -2.36
C ARG A 143 11.41 11.48 -3.06
N GLY A 144 11.15 11.79 -4.33
CA GLY A 144 10.14 11.09 -5.11
C GLY A 144 8.75 11.65 -4.81
N VAL A 145 8.24 12.48 -5.70
CA VAL A 145 6.94 13.15 -5.55
C VAL A 145 6.10 12.95 -6.81
N PRO A 146 4.78 12.67 -6.69
CA PRO A 146 3.90 12.64 -7.85
C PRO A 146 3.67 14.06 -8.35
N GLU A 147 4.15 14.37 -9.56
CA GLU A 147 3.90 15.67 -10.20
C GLU A 147 2.54 15.71 -10.87
N VAL A 148 2.20 14.61 -11.56
CA VAL A 148 0.92 14.45 -12.23
C VAL A 148 0.35 13.08 -11.87
N THR A 149 -0.92 13.02 -11.48
CA THR A 149 -1.67 11.76 -11.37
C THR A 149 -2.79 11.75 -12.39
N ILE A 150 -2.81 10.69 -13.19
CA ILE A 150 -3.83 10.41 -14.19
C ILE A 150 -4.65 9.24 -13.66
N SER A 151 -5.97 9.39 -13.62
CA SER A 151 -6.89 8.30 -13.30
C SER A 151 -7.92 8.18 -14.42
N ARG A 152 -8.07 6.96 -14.96
CA ARG A 152 -8.98 6.64 -16.06
C ARG A 152 -8.80 7.57 -17.27
N GLY A 153 -7.55 7.94 -17.57
CA GLY A 153 -7.19 8.80 -18.68
C GLY A 153 -7.45 10.30 -18.47
N ARG A 154 -7.74 10.73 -17.24
CA ARG A 154 -7.94 12.14 -16.88
C ARG A 154 -6.89 12.59 -15.86
N ILE A 155 -6.30 13.76 -16.07
CA ILE A 155 -5.43 14.39 -15.07
C ILE A 155 -6.30 14.78 -13.88
N VAL A 156 -6.02 14.18 -12.72
CA VAL A 156 -6.75 14.43 -11.46
C VAL A 156 -5.92 15.19 -10.43
N TRP A 157 -4.60 15.21 -10.60
CA TRP A 157 -3.66 15.93 -9.74
C TRP A 157 -2.56 16.48 -10.61
N GLU A 158 -2.29 17.78 -10.50
CA GLU A 158 -1.22 18.49 -11.21
C GLU A 158 -0.98 19.81 -10.48
N GLU A 159 0.29 20.26 -10.40
CA GLU A 159 0.65 21.56 -9.80
C GLU A 159 0.11 21.77 -8.37
N GLY A 160 0.05 20.71 -7.56
CA GLY A 160 -0.47 20.81 -6.19
C GLY A 160 -1.99 20.95 -6.10
N THR A 161 -2.72 20.82 -7.21
CA THR A 161 -4.16 21.03 -7.29
C THR A 161 -4.89 19.73 -7.64
N LEU A 162 -5.88 19.37 -6.82
CA LEU A 162 -6.77 18.25 -7.08
C LEU A 162 -7.92 18.68 -8.01
N ARG A 163 -8.09 17.99 -9.14
CA ARG A 163 -9.11 18.23 -10.17
C ARG A 163 -9.94 16.96 -10.39
N VAL A 164 -10.79 16.62 -9.42
CA VAL A 164 -11.63 15.41 -9.47
C VAL A 164 -13.05 15.70 -9.02
N GLN A 165 -14.01 14.94 -9.56
CA GLN A 165 -15.40 14.96 -9.12
C GLN A 165 -15.71 13.70 -8.29
N ALA A 166 -16.42 13.87 -7.18
CA ALA A 166 -16.91 12.75 -6.39
C ALA A 166 -17.72 11.78 -7.26
N GLY A 167 -17.46 10.47 -7.14
CA GLY A 167 -18.10 9.44 -7.96
C GLY A 167 -17.41 9.14 -9.30
N ALA A 168 -16.31 9.82 -9.65
CA ALA A 168 -15.54 9.49 -10.87
C ALA A 168 -14.88 8.09 -10.82
N GLY A 169 -14.58 7.59 -9.62
CA GLY A 169 -14.08 6.23 -9.39
C GLY A 169 -15.15 5.18 -9.72
N LYS A 170 -14.73 4.02 -10.21
CA LYS A 170 -15.62 2.89 -10.49
C LYS A 170 -15.15 1.65 -9.75
N PHE A 171 -16.11 0.87 -9.25
CA PHE A 171 -15.84 -0.46 -8.73
C PHE A 171 -15.18 -1.34 -9.80
N VAL A 172 -14.18 -2.10 -9.40
CA VAL A 172 -13.52 -3.10 -10.24
C VAL A 172 -13.85 -4.47 -9.65
N PRO A 173 -14.68 -5.30 -10.31
CA PRO A 173 -14.97 -6.64 -9.82
C PRO A 173 -13.69 -7.48 -9.83
N LEU A 174 -13.48 -8.24 -8.76
CA LEU A 174 -12.36 -9.16 -8.63
C LEU A 174 -12.84 -10.56 -9.00
N LEU A 175 -12.22 -11.17 -10.01
CA LEU A 175 -12.52 -12.55 -10.38
C LEU A 175 -11.81 -13.50 -9.41
N PRO A 176 -12.44 -14.64 -9.04
CA PRO A 176 -11.80 -15.66 -8.22
C PRO A 176 -10.60 -16.30 -8.96
N ASP A 177 -9.90 -17.19 -8.27
CA ASP A 177 -8.86 -18.05 -8.86
C ASP A 177 -7.72 -17.30 -9.54
N ALA A 178 -7.24 -16.22 -8.90
CA ALA A 178 -6.08 -15.47 -9.34
C ALA A 178 -4.90 -16.40 -9.67
N PRO A 179 -4.39 -16.46 -10.92
CA PRO A 179 -3.37 -17.44 -11.31
C PRO A 179 -2.08 -17.36 -10.49
N VAL A 180 -1.70 -16.16 -10.03
CA VAL A 180 -0.51 -15.97 -9.16
C VAL A 180 -0.67 -16.60 -7.78
N VAL A 181 -1.91 -16.74 -7.29
CA VAL A 181 -2.20 -17.31 -5.97
C VAL A 181 -2.54 -18.80 -6.10
N PHE A 182 -3.42 -19.14 -7.04
CA PHE A 182 -4.04 -20.46 -7.14
C PHE A 182 -3.47 -21.33 -8.27
N GLY A 183 -2.62 -20.80 -9.15
CA GLY A 183 -2.19 -21.50 -10.38
C GLY A 183 -1.44 -22.81 -10.16
N ALA A 184 -0.86 -23.02 -8.98
CA ALA A 184 -0.19 -24.27 -8.59
C ALA A 184 -1.03 -25.15 -7.64
N HIS A 185 -2.22 -24.71 -7.23
CA HIS A 185 -3.01 -25.40 -6.21
C HIS A 185 -3.47 -26.77 -6.69
N ALA A 186 -3.98 -26.89 -7.91
CA ALA A 186 -4.46 -28.18 -8.44
C ALA A 186 -3.34 -29.24 -8.49
N GLN A 187 -2.13 -28.85 -8.94
CA GLN A 187 -0.97 -29.74 -8.97
C GLN A 187 -0.51 -30.11 -7.56
N LYS A 188 -0.49 -29.13 -6.64
CA LYS A 188 -0.15 -29.38 -5.24
C LYS A 188 -1.14 -30.31 -4.57
N GLU A 189 -2.44 -30.12 -4.82
CA GLU A 189 -3.50 -30.96 -4.29
C GLU A 189 -3.34 -32.39 -4.79
N GLU A 190 -3.13 -32.58 -6.10
CA GLU A 190 -2.85 -33.90 -6.69
C GLU A 190 -1.63 -34.56 -6.05
N PHE A 191 -0.52 -33.83 -5.93
CA PHE A 191 0.73 -34.33 -5.37
C PHE A 191 0.62 -34.68 -3.88
N CYS A 192 -0.12 -33.87 -3.11
CA CYS A 192 -0.33 -34.05 -1.68
C CYS A 192 -1.51 -34.99 -1.36
N LYS A 193 -2.13 -35.63 -2.35
CA LYS A 193 -3.23 -36.59 -2.10
C LYS A 193 -2.76 -37.67 -1.12
N PRO A 194 -3.45 -37.86 0.02
CA PRO A 194 -3.11 -38.90 0.97
C PRO A 194 -3.30 -40.27 0.30
N LYS A 195 -2.35 -41.17 0.54
CA LYS A 195 -2.43 -42.54 0.04
C LYS A 195 -3.04 -43.43 1.09
N PHE A 196 -4.04 -44.22 0.69
CA PHE A 196 -4.62 -45.25 1.54
C PHE A 196 -3.57 -46.31 1.88
N VAL A 197 -3.58 -46.80 3.12
CA VAL A 197 -2.74 -47.90 3.57
C VAL A 197 -3.67 -49.08 3.87
N GLU A 198 -3.61 -50.13 3.06
CA GLU A 198 -4.33 -51.38 3.30
C GLU A 198 -3.83 -52.04 4.58
N ARG A 199 -4.77 -52.57 5.39
CA ARG A 199 -4.48 -53.34 6.60
C ARG A 199 -5.07 -54.74 6.46
N LEU A 200 -4.29 -55.75 6.84
CA LEU A 200 -4.65 -57.17 6.88
C LEU A 200 -5.56 -57.48 8.07
#